data_AF-A0A0D0CNZ9-F1
#
_entry.id   AF-A0A0D0CNZ9-F1
#
_cell.length_a   1.000
_cell.length_b   1.000
_cell.length_c   1.000
_cell.angle_alpha   90.00
_cell.angle_beta   90.00
_cell.angle_gamma   90.00
#
_symmetry.space_group_name_H-M   'P 1'
#
loop_
_entity.id
_entity.type
_entity.pdbx_description
1 polymer ?
#
loop_
_entity_poly.entity_id
_entity_poly.type
_entity_poly.pdbx_seq_one_letter_code
_entity_poly.pdbx_strand_id
1 'polypeptide(L)'
;MIALGGTAVLLQRYQELKQEHLQSKAIEIDPSVTGTRGENLPWFWTMNADLEAGNWMSEFLRVKFHRAKANVDRCTEEVELLKMEMQWTANFFQHHSDKWQQFAAEAEAKEDVGRACFAKKQAKTWGTLHKQVITSIHRFRLA
;
A
#
# COMPACT_ATOMS: atom_id res chain seq x y z
N MET A 1 -2.59 -50.04 -8.69
CA MET A 1 -3.95 -49.69 -8.23
C MET A 1 -3.88 -49.61 -6.71
N ILE A 2 -3.99 -48.42 -6.12
CA ILE A 2 -3.91 -48.25 -4.66
C ILE A 2 -5.22 -48.80 -4.07
N ALA A 3 -5.17 -50.00 -3.47
CA ALA A 3 -6.35 -50.63 -2.88
C ALA A 3 -6.55 -50.10 -1.44
N LEU A 4 -7.28 -48.99 -1.30
CA LEU A 4 -7.56 -48.35 -0.01
C LEU A 4 -8.56 -49.13 0.88
N GLY A 5 -9.05 -50.30 0.44
CA GLY A 5 -9.99 -51.14 1.20
C GLY A 5 -11.35 -50.50 1.52
N GLY A 6 -11.65 -49.33 0.94
CA GLY A 6 -12.86 -48.56 1.20
C GLY A 6 -14.05 -48.94 0.33
N THR A 7 -15.25 -48.58 0.77
CA THR A 7 -16.48 -48.69 -0.04
C THR A 7 -16.39 -47.79 -1.27
N ALA A 8 -17.08 -48.16 -2.37
CA ALA A 8 -17.06 -47.39 -3.62
C ALA A 8 -17.45 -45.91 -3.41
N VAL A 9 -18.36 -45.64 -2.48
CA VAL A 9 -18.78 -44.28 -2.10
C VAL A 9 -17.66 -43.49 -1.42
N LEU A 10 -16.84 -44.14 -0.57
CA LEU A 10 -15.66 -43.51 0.02
C LEU A 10 -14.60 -43.22 -1.04
N LEU A 11 -14.36 -44.15 -1.97
CA LEU A 11 -13.37 -43.96 -3.04
C LEU A 11 -13.78 -42.89 -4.06
N GLN A 12 -15.08 -42.62 -4.21
CA GLN A 12 -15.57 -41.51 -5.03
C GLN A 12 -15.39 -40.16 -4.33
N ARG A 13 -15.44 -40.12 -3.00
CA ARG A 13 -15.24 -38.92 -2.19
C ARG A 13 -13.76 -38.57 -1.98
N TYR A 14 -12.91 -39.59 -1.79
CA TYR A 14 -11.47 -39.42 -1.55
C TYR A 14 -10.69 -39.75 -2.82
N GLN A 15 -10.22 -38.72 -3.53
CA GLN A 15 -9.44 -38.89 -4.77
C GLN A 15 -7.95 -39.17 -4.46
N GLU A 16 -7.16 -39.55 -5.48
CA GLU A 16 -5.72 -39.75 -5.30
C GLU A 16 -5.00 -38.41 -5.01
N LEU A 17 -4.07 -38.43 -4.05
CA LEU A 17 -3.23 -37.27 -3.75
C LEU A 17 -1.98 -37.30 -4.64
N LYS A 18 -1.89 -36.37 -5.60
CA LYS A 18 -0.76 -36.24 -6.50
C LYS A 18 0.20 -35.14 -6.01
N GLN A 19 1.46 -35.20 -6.45
CA GLN A 19 2.48 -34.19 -6.13
C GLN A 19 2.04 -32.76 -6.50
N GLU A 20 1.29 -32.61 -7.60
CA GLU A 20 0.74 -31.33 -8.06
C GLU A 20 -0.25 -30.69 -7.06
N HIS A 21 -0.96 -31.51 -6.27
CA HIS A 21 -1.88 -31.05 -5.23
C HIS A 21 -1.15 -30.50 -3.99
N LEU A 22 0.14 -30.81 -3.82
CA LEU A 22 0.95 -30.39 -2.68
C LEU A 22 1.69 -29.06 -2.94
N GLN A 23 1.58 -28.52 -4.15
CA GLN A 23 2.19 -27.25 -4.47
C GLN A 23 1.39 -26.11 -3.82
N SER A 24 2.03 -25.37 -2.91
CA SER A 24 1.50 -24.11 -2.38
C SER A 24 1.55 -23.03 -3.47
N LYS A 25 0.71 -23.15 -4.50
CA LYS A 25 0.45 -22.02 -5.39
C LYS A 25 -0.38 -21.02 -4.59
N ALA A 26 0.15 -19.82 -4.36
CA ALA A 26 -0.62 -18.74 -3.76
C ALA A 26 -1.84 -18.52 -4.65
N ILE A 27 -3.01 -18.92 -4.17
CA ILE A 27 -4.24 -18.83 -4.94
C ILE A 27 -4.57 -17.34 -5.07
N GLU A 28 -4.32 -16.79 -6.25
CA GLU A 28 -4.89 -15.53 -6.68
C GLU A 28 -6.34 -15.83 -7.09
N ILE A 29 -7.25 -15.72 -6.12
CA ILE A 29 -8.69 -15.77 -6.39
C ILE A 29 -9.03 -14.39 -6.92
N ASP A 30 -9.13 -14.23 -8.24
CA ASP A 30 -9.67 -13.03 -8.85
C ASP A 30 -11.16 -12.90 -8.49
N PRO A 31 -11.57 -11.90 -7.68
CA PRO A 31 -12.95 -11.72 -7.28
C PRO A 31 -13.88 -11.35 -8.44
N SER A 32 -13.33 -10.88 -9.57
CA SER A 32 -14.10 -10.48 -10.75
C SER A 32 -14.52 -11.66 -11.62
N VAL A 33 -13.87 -12.82 -11.48
CA VAL A 33 -14.19 -14.03 -12.24
C VAL A 33 -15.15 -14.90 -11.42
N THR A 34 -16.43 -14.87 -11.80
CA THR A 34 -17.45 -15.71 -11.18
C THR A 34 -17.30 -17.15 -11.70
N GLY A 35 -17.20 -18.14 -10.80
CA GLY A 35 -17.07 -19.57 -11.18
C GLY A 35 -15.70 -20.20 -10.92
N THR A 36 -14.68 -19.42 -10.56
CA THR A 36 -13.33 -19.90 -10.17
C THR A 36 -13.28 -20.60 -8.80
N ARG A 37 -14.44 -20.81 -8.16
CA ARG A 37 -14.58 -21.42 -6.84
C ARG A 37 -14.19 -22.90 -6.90
N GLY A 38 -12.89 -23.17 -6.82
CA GLY A 38 -12.33 -24.52 -6.76
C GLY A 38 -11.32 -24.87 -7.87
N GLU A 39 -11.16 -24.04 -8.91
CA GLU A 39 -10.33 -24.42 -10.08
C GLU A 39 -8.85 -24.63 -9.76
N ASN A 40 -8.33 -23.92 -8.74
CA ASN A 40 -6.93 -24.01 -8.32
C ASN A 40 -6.74 -24.66 -6.93
N LEU A 41 -7.81 -25.15 -6.31
CA LEU A 41 -7.76 -25.79 -5.00
C LEU A 41 -7.69 -27.31 -5.17
N PRO A 42 -6.73 -27.98 -4.53
CA PRO A 42 -6.77 -29.43 -4.41
C PRO A 42 -8.11 -29.94 -3.86
N TRP A 43 -8.61 -31.04 -4.42
CA TRP A 43 -9.92 -31.61 -4.10
C TRP A 43 -10.17 -31.85 -2.59
N PHE A 44 -9.11 -32.09 -1.80
CA PHE A 44 -9.24 -32.31 -0.36
C PHE A 44 -9.61 -31.04 0.42
N TRP A 45 -9.31 -29.84 -0.13
CA TRP A 45 -9.77 -28.56 0.38
C TRP A 45 -11.22 -28.23 -0.02
N THR A 46 -11.94 -29.08 -0.75
CA THR A 46 -13.38 -28.85 -1.04
C THR A 46 -14.25 -29.98 -0.53
N MET A 47 -13.66 -31.10 -0.09
CA MET A 47 -14.33 -32.35 0.31
C MET A 47 -15.34 -32.23 1.48
N ASN A 48 -15.28 -31.14 2.26
CA ASN A 48 -16.17 -30.87 3.40
C ASN A 48 -16.82 -29.48 3.34
N ALA A 49 -16.81 -28.82 2.18
CA ALA A 49 -17.41 -27.48 2.04
C ALA A 49 -18.95 -27.50 2.19
N ASP A 50 -19.58 -28.66 1.92
CA ASP A 50 -21.03 -28.84 1.89
C ASP A 50 -21.62 -29.33 3.24
N LEU A 51 -20.77 -29.61 4.23
CA LEU A 51 -21.19 -29.97 5.59
C LEU A 51 -21.40 -28.70 6.42
N GLU A 52 -22.29 -28.71 7.42
CA GLU A 52 -22.46 -27.60 8.39
C GLU A 52 -21.15 -27.22 9.12
N ALA A 53 -20.19 -28.15 9.21
CA ALA A 53 -18.81 -27.92 9.66
C ALA A 53 -17.93 -27.16 8.64
N GLY A 54 -18.47 -26.85 7.46
CA GLY A 54 -17.86 -26.21 6.29
C GLY A 54 -17.72 -24.69 6.39
N ASN A 55 -17.90 -24.11 7.58
CA ASN A 55 -17.68 -22.67 7.82
C ASN A 55 -16.21 -22.23 7.61
N TRP A 56 -15.26 -23.15 7.48
CA TRP A 56 -13.86 -22.77 7.29
C TRP A 56 -13.62 -22.03 5.95
N MET A 57 -14.42 -22.27 4.91
CA MET A 57 -14.30 -21.57 3.63
C MET A 57 -14.79 -20.13 3.72
N SER A 58 -15.91 -19.88 4.42
CA SER A 58 -16.37 -18.53 4.75
C SER A 58 -15.38 -17.80 5.63
N GLU A 59 -14.78 -18.47 6.61
CA GLU A 59 -13.70 -17.92 7.44
C GLU A 59 -12.46 -17.57 6.60
N PHE A 60 -12.04 -18.45 5.69
CA PHE A 60 -10.93 -18.20 4.78
C PHE A 60 -11.18 -16.95 3.91
N LEU A 61 -12.36 -16.87 3.28
CA LEU A 61 -12.76 -15.71 2.48
C LEU A 61 -12.86 -14.44 3.32
N ARG A 62 -13.41 -14.53 4.53
CA ARG A 62 -13.50 -13.40 5.47
C ARG A 62 -12.11 -12.87 5.84
N VAL A 63 -11.16 -13.75 6.16
CA VAL A 63 -9.77 -13.35 6.45
C VAL A 63 -9.11 -12.69 5.24
N LYS A 64 -9.31 -13.25 4.03
CA LYS A 64 -8.79 -12.66 2.79
C LYS A 64 -9.38 -11.27 2.54
N PHE A 65 -10.70 -11.12 2.72
CA PHE A 65 -11.40 -9.84 2.61
C PHE A 65 -10.84 -8.82 3.60
N HIS A 66 -10.73 -9.17 4.89
CA HIS A 66 -10.20 -8.23 5.90
C HIS A 66 -8.76 -7.80 5.60
N ARG A 67 -7.90 -8.71 5.11
CA ARG A 67 -6.54 -8.34 4.70
C ARG A 67 -6.52 -7.40 3.50
N ALA A 68 -7.35 -7.68 2.49
CA ALA A 68 -7.47 -6.81 1.32
C ALA A 68 -8.01 -5.43 1.71
N LYS A 69 -9.06 -5.39 2.54
CA LYS A 69 -9.65 -4.16 3.07
C LYS A 69 -8.65 -3.36 3.89
N ALA A 70 -7.93 -3.99 4.83
CA ALA A 70 -6.90 -3.33 5.62
C ALA A 70 -5.75 -2.77 4.76
N ASN A 71 -5.36 -3.48 3.69
CA ASN A 71 -4.38 -2.96 2.74
C ASN A 71 -4.89 -1.73 1.99
N VAL A 72 -6.14 -1.74 1.52
CA VAL A 72 -6.76 -0.59 0.86
C VAL A 72 -6.87 0.60 1.81
N ASP A 73 -7.32 0.36 3.05
CA ASP A 73 -7.45 1.41 4.07
C ASP A 73 -6.08 2.01 4.39
N ARG A 74 -5.06 1.18 4.63
CA ARG A 74 -3.68 1.63 4.86
C ARG A 74 -3.12 2.42 3.68
N CYS A 75 -3.29 1.94 2.43
CA CYS A 75 -2.84 2.68 1.26
C CYS A 75 -3.56 4.05 1.14
N THR A 76 -4.83 4.11 1.50
CA THR A 76 -5.62 5.36 1.49
C THR A 76 -5.09 6.34 2.55
N GLU A 77 -4.81 5.86 3.75
CA GLU A 77 -4.19 6.64 4.83
C GLU A 77 -2.79 7.13 4.44
N GLU A 78 -1.94 6.26 3.89
CA GLU A 78 -0.59 6.63 3.44
C GLU A 78 -0.60 7.73 2.37
N VAL A 79 -1.56 7.68 1.44
CA VAL A 79 -1.74 8.76 0.44
C VAL A 79 -2.13 10.07 1.10
N GLU A 80 -3.03 10.05 2.08
CA GLU A 80 -3.45 11.27 2.77
C GLU A 80 -2.32 11.85 3.63
N LEU A 81 -1.58 11.01 4.35
CA LEU A 81 -0.38 11.42 5.09
C LEU A 81 0.66 12.04 4.17
N LEU A 82 0.91 11.45 3.00
CA LEU A 82 1.87 11.97 2.03
C LEU A 82 1.48 13.39 1.56
N LYS A 83 0.19 13.66 1.31
CA LYS A 83 -0.26 15.02 0.96
C LYS A 83 0.05 16.02 2.06
N MET A 84 -0.23 15.65 3.31
CA MET A 84 0.03 16.48 4.48
C MET A 84 1.54 16.74 4.66
N GLU A 85 2.37 15.71 4.53
CA GLU A 85 3.82 15.81 4.61
C GLU A 85 4.41 16.71 3.51
N MET A 86 3.90 16.60 2.27
CA MET A 86 4.33 17.47 1.18
C MET A 86 3.94 18.92 1.44
N GLN A 87 2.74 19.17 1.97
CA GLN A 87 2.32 20.52 2.34
C GLN A 87 3.15 21.07 3.50
N TRP A 88 3.45 20.27 4.53
CA TRP A 88 4.35 20.66 5.62
C TRP A 88 5.75 20.97 5.12
N THR A 89 6.27 20.19 4.17
CA THR A 89 7.57 20.43 3.53
C THR A 89 7.57 21.76 2.77
N ALA A 90 6.51 22.06 2.02
CA ALA A 90 6.36 23.34 1.33
C ALA A 90 6.34 24.51 2.33
N ASN A 91 5.57 24.38 3.42
CA ASN A 91 5.48 25.38 4.48
C ASN A 91 6.83 25.59 5.18
N PHE A 92 7.58 24.50 5.43
CA PHE A 92 8.90 24.55 6.05
C PHE A 92 9.90 25.33 5.18
N PHE A 93 9.95 25.05 3.87
CA PHE A 93 10.82 25.80 2.96
C PHE A 93 10.43 27.27 2.83
N GLN A 94 9.13 27.58 2.82
CA GLN A 94 8.65 28.96 2.81
C GLN A 94 9.08 29.69 4.09
N HIS A 95 8.84 29.09 5.26
CA HIS A 95 9.25 29.65 6.55
C HIS A 95 10.76 29.95 6.59
N HIS A 96 11.59 29.02 6.10
CA HIS A 96 13.03 29.24 6.02
C HIS A 96 13.42 30.35 5.05
N SER A 97 12.78 30.42 3.87
CA SER A 97 12.98 31.53 2.95
C SER A 97 12.70 32.87 3.63
N ASP A 98 11.56 33.00 4.31
CA ASP A 98 11.13 34.24 4.96
C ASP A 98 12.05 34.63 6.12
N LYS A 99 12.48 33.65 6.92
CA LYS A 99 13.46 33.87 7.99
C LYS A 99 14.79 34.40 7.45
N TRP A 100 15.28 33.86 6.33
CA TRP A 100 16.51 34.36 5.71
C TRP A 100 16.33 35.75 5.07
N GLN A 101 15.13 36.07 4.58
CA GLN A 101 14.82 37.43 4.13
C GLN A 101 14.87 38.44 5.29
N GLN A 102 14.34 38.06 6.47
CA GLN A 102 14.44 38.89 7.67
C GLN A 102 15.91 39.12 8.07
N PHE A 103 16.73 38.07 8.08
CA PHE A 103 18.17 38.21 8.36
C PHE A 103 18.91 39.07 7.33
N ALA A 104 18.48 39.04 6.06
CA ALA A 104 19.04 39.93 5.04
C ALA A 104 18.69 41.39 5.36
N ALA A 105 17.43 41.69 5.67
CA ALA A 105 16.98 43.04 6.01
C ALA A 105 17.69 43.59 7.28
N GLU A 106 17.86 42.75 8.30
CA GLU A 106 18.61 43.11 9.51
C GLU A 106 20.09 43.43 9.23
N ALA A 107 20.72 42.66 8.32
CA ALA A 107 22.12 42.88 7.95
C ALA A 107 22.29 44.15 7.10
N GLU A 108 21.35 44.43 6.20
CA GLU A 108 21.31 45.68 5.44
C GLU A 108 21.15 46.90 6.34
N ALA A 109 20.27 46.82 7.35
CA ALA A 109 20.10 47.88 8.34
C ALA A 109 21.37 48.16 9.18
N LYS A 110 22.28 47.19 9.27
CA LYS A 110 23.57 47.29 9.94
C LYS A 110 24.73 47.58 8.98
N GLU A 111 24.44 47.79 7.70
CA GLU A 111 25.42 48.00 6.62
C GLU A 111 26.43 46.84 6.46
N ASP A 112 26.08 45.63 6.92
CA ASP A 112 26.89 44.41 6.75
C ASP A 112 26.57 43.75 5.40
N VAL A 113 27.26 44.24 4.37
CA VAL A 113 27.09 43.81 2.98
C VAL A 113 27.34 42.31 2.79
N GLY A 114 28.33 41.75 3.50
CA GLY A 114 28.70 40.35 3.37
C GLY A 114 27.60 39.43 3.90
N ARG A 115 27.11 39.71 5.10
CA ARG A 115 26.00 38.95 5.71
C ARG A 115 24.70 39.12 4.93
N ALA A 116 24.40 40.32 4.45
CA ALA A 116 23.22 40.58 3.62
C ALA A 116 23.25 39.74 2.33
N CYS A 117 24.39 39.71 1.63
CA CYS A 117 24.55 38.93 0.40
C CYS A 117 24.36 37.41 0.65
N PHE A 118 24.98 36.89 1.71
CA PHE A 118 24.81 35.48 2.07
C PHE A 118 23.37 35.13 2.45
N ALA A 119 22.71 35.95 3.26
CA ALA A 119 21.33 35.74 3.67
C ALA A 119 20.37 35.76 2.46
N LYS A 120 20.55 36.69 1.52
CA LYS A 120 19.80 36.71 0.25
C LYS A 120 19.99 35.45 -0.57
N LYS A 121 21.23 34.94 -0.65
CA LYS A 121 21.51 33.67 -1.33
C LYS A 121 20.74 32.53 -0.68
N GLN A 122 20.74 32.44 0.65
CA GLN A 122 19.99 31.40 1.38
C GLN A 122 18.49 31.52 1.14
N ALA A 123 17.91 32.72 1.27
CA ALA A 123 16.50 32.96 0.99
C ALA A 123 16.11 32.48 -0.43
N LYS A 124 16.93 32.80 -1.43
CA LYS A 124 16.71 32.34 -2.82
C LYS A 124 16.76 30.81 -2.95
N THR A 125 17.71 30.15 -2.28
CA THR A 125 17.82 28.67 -2.28
C THR A 125 16.56 28.04 -1.71
N TRP A 126 16.12 28.47 -0.52
CA TRP A 126 14.91 27.94 0.12
C TRP A 126 13.64 28.24 -0.69
N GLY A 127 13.52 29.45 -1.24
CA GLY A 127 12.42 29.80 -2.12
C GLY A 127 12.39 28.99 -3.42
N THR A 128 13.54 28.54 -3.93
CA THR A 128 13.61 27.64 -5.09
C THR A 128 13.10 26.24 -4.73
N LEU A 129 13.51 25.71 -3.58
CA LEU A 129 13.02 24.42 -3.08
C LEU A 129 11.51 24.44 -2.84
N HIS A 130 10.98 25.51 -2.23
CA HIS A 130 9.54 25.70 -2.06
C HIS A 130 8.80 25.60 -3.40
N LYS A 131 9.25 26.33 -4.43
CA LYS A 131 8.64 26.29 -5.78
C LYS A 131 8.69 24.90 -6.41
N GLN A 132 9.79 24.16 -6.24
CA GLN A 132 9.92 22.79 -6.76
C GLN A 132 8.93 21.84 -6.10
N VAL A 133 8.74 21.95 -4.78
CA VAL A 133 7.75 21.14 -4.05
C VAL A 133 6.34 21.47 -4.50
N ILE A 134 5.96 22.75 -4.56
CA ILE A 134 4.63 23.17 -5.04
C ILE A 134 4.36 22.64 -6.46
N THR A 135 5.35 22.76 -7.36
CA THR A 135 5.25 22.21 -8.72
C THR A 135 5.02 20.70 -8.71
N SER A 136 5.69 19.97 -7.81
CA SER A 136 5.54 18.52 -7.66
C SER A 136 4.16 18.14 -7.11
N ILE A 137 3.67 18.85 -6.10
CA ILE A 137 2.33 18.65 -5.52
C ILE A 137 1.27 18.76 -6.63
N HIS A 138 1.32 19.83 -7.44
CA HIS A 138 0.38 20.02 -8.54
C HIS A 138 0.52 18.95 -9.62
N ARG A 139 1.76 18.57 -9.98
CA ARG A 139 2.03 17.53 -10.98
C ARG A 139 1.41 16.18 -10.59
N PHE A 140 1.49 15.82 -9.33
CA PHE A 140 0.97 14.55 -8.81
C PHE A 140 -0.50 14.64 -8.35
N ARG A 141 -1.16 15.79 -8.51
CA ARG A 141 -2.55 16.04 -8.07
C ARG A 141 -2.75 15.73 -6.57
N LEU A 142 -1.77 16.15 -5.78
CA LEU A 142 -1.77 15.99 -4.32
C LEU A 142 -2.32 17.23 -3.59
N ALA A 143 -2.68 18.28 -4.34
CA ALA A 143 -3.38 19.49 -3.88
C ALA A 143 -4.88 19.43 -4.20
#